data_AF-W4RIT2-F1
#
_entry.id   AF-W4RIT2-F1
#
_cell.length_a   1.000
_cell.length_b   1.000
_cell.length_c   1.000
_cell.angle_alpha   90.00
_cell.angle_beta   90.00
_cell.angle_gamma   90.00
#
_symmetry.space_group_name_H-M   'P 1'
#
loop_
_entity.id
_entity.type
_entity.pdbx_description
1 polymer ?
#
loop_
_entity_poly.entity_id
_entity_poly.type
_entity_poly.pdbx_seq_one_letter_code
_entity_poly.pdbx_strand_id
1 'polypeptide(L)'
;MRIGGLASGMDIDQLVGDLMKAERIPLDKIKQKKQTLEWQRDEYREMNKLMYEMQTAARDMNYEKTYASKTTTSSNEGAVSATAFPSTLSGTYKVKVDRLASAAVRVSQDTVSAVGQKIDSSKAFKDQLTSFKTAPDFSVGL
;
A
#
# COMPACT_ATOMS: atom_id res chain seq x y z
N MET A 1 -47.92 40.37 54.39
CA MET A 1 -47.60 41.39 53.36
C MET A 1 -46.35 42.14 53.80
N ARG A 2 -45.27 42.06 53.01
CA ARG A 2 -44.10 42.94 53.11
C ARG A 2 -43.88 43.50 51.71
N ILE A 3 -44.23 44.77 51.56
CA ILE A 3 -43.87 45.61 50.42
C ILE A 3 -42.54 46.25 50.80
N GLY A 4 -41.45 45.84 50.16
CA GLY A 4 -40.38 46.77 49.78
C GLY A 4 -40.67 47.12 48.31
N GLY A 5 -40.79 48.37 47.88
CA GLY A 5 -39.99 49.53 48.26
C GLY A 5 -38.69 49.48 47.45
N LEU A 6 -38.71 50.08 46.24
CA LEU A 6 -37.58 50.22 45.29
C LEU A 6 -37.17 48.89 44.63
N ALA A 7 -36.89 48.75 43.33
CA ALA A 7 -36.91 49.60 42.16
C ALA A 7 -36.69 48.64 40.96
N SER A 8 -37.44 48.79 39.87
CA SER A 8 -37.06 48.49 38.47
C SER A 8 -36.30 47.19 38.07
N GLY A 9 -36.21 46.15 38.89
CA GLY A 9 -35.26 45.05 38.68
C GLY A 9 -35.73 43.82 37.90
N MET A 10 -36.96 43.80 37.37
CA MET A 10 -37.55 42.54 36.87
C MET A 10 -38.04 42.52 35.43
N ASP A 11 -38.27 43.68 34.80
CA ASP A 11 -38.78 43.70 33.41
C ASP A 11 -37.71 44.12 32.39
N ILE A 12 -36.65 44.81 32.81
CA ILE A 12 -35.61 45.26 31.88
C ILE A 12 -34.72 44.08 31.47
N ASP A 13 -34.30 43.22 32.40
CA ASP A 13 -33.48 42.05 32.06
C ASP A 13 -34.26 41.02 31.23
N GLN A 14 -35.58 40.86 31.48
CA GLN A 14 -36.44 40.00 30.65
C GLN A 14 -36.67 40.60 29.26
N LEU A 15 -37.00 41.89 29.17
CA LEU A 15 -37.25 42.58 27.91
C LEU A 15 -35.98 42.71 27.06
N VAL A 16 -34.83 42.98 27.67
CA VAL A 16 -33.51 42.95 27.01
C VAL A 16 -33.17 41.52 26.61
N GLY A 17 -33.42 40.53 27.47
CA GLY A 17 -33.24 39.11 27.14
C GLY A 17 -34.06 38.67 25.93
N ASP A 18 -35.32 39.09 25.85
CA ASP A 18 -36.22 38.74 24.75
C ASP A 18 -35.93 39.51 23.46
N LEU A 19 -35.51 40.78 23.54
CA LEU A 19 -34.97 41.53 22.39
C LEU A 19 -33.69 40.90 21.85
N MET A 20 -32.77 40.50 22.74
CA MET A 20 -31.54 39.81 22.35
C MET A 20 -31.81 38.43 21.75
N LYS A 21 -32.84 37.71 22.22
CA LYS A 21 -33.30 36.47 21.57
C LYS A 21 -33.86 36.75 20.18
N ALA A 22 -34.73 37.76 20.02
CA ALA A 22 -35.29 38.15 18.74
C ALA A 22 -34.20 38.50 17.71
N GLU A 23 -33.17 39.23 18.15
CA GLU A 23 -32.02 39.60 17.33
C GLU A 23 -31.10 38.40 17.00
N ARG A 24 -31.11 37.34 17.82
CA ARG A 24 -30.38 36.08 17.56
C ARG A 24 -31.11 35.15 16.58
N ILE A 25 -32.43 35.28 16.40
CA ILE A 25 -33.21 34.48 15.44
C ILE A 25 -32.61 34.45 14.02
N PRO A 26 -32.24 35.58 13.39
CA PRO A 26 -31.63 35.55 12.05
C PRO A 26 -30.28 34.82 12.04
N LEU A 27 -29.47 34.98 13.10
CA LEU A 27 -28.20 34.29 13.24
C LEU A 27 -28.40 32.77 13.33
N ASP A 28 -29.36 32.32 14.14
CA ASP A 28 -29.66 30.90 14.29
C ASP A 28 -30.26 30.30 13.01
N LYS A 29 -31.08 31.05 12.27
CA LYS A 29 -31.54 30.66 10.92
C LYS A 29 -30.37 30.46 9.94
N ILE A 30 -29.36 31.32 9.96
CA ILE A 30 -28.17 31.18 9.10
C ILE A 30 -27.37 29.94 9.50
N LYS A 31 -27.19 29.69 10.81
CA LYS A 31 -26.50 28.48 11.30
C LYS A 31 -27.24 27.20 10.90
N GLN A 32 -28.56 27.17 11.03
CA GLN A 32 -29.39 26.04 10.60
C GLN A 32 -29.25 25.80 9.10
N LYS A 33 -29.36 26.86 8.27
CA LYS A 33 -29.15 26.76 6.81
C LYS A 33 -27.75 26.23 6.46
N LYS A 34 -26.71 26.72 7.16
CA LYS A 34 -25.34 26.24 6.96
C LYS A 34 -25.24 24.74 7.25
N GLN A 35 -25.80 24.29 8.36
CA GLN A 35 -25.82 22.88 8.74
C GLN A 35 -26.55 22.01 7.71
N THR A 36 -27.72 22.44 7.25
CA THR A 36 -28.46 21.71 6.19
C THR A 36 -27.67 21.64 4.89
N LEU A 37 -27.01 22.72 4.49
CA LEU A 37 -26.16 22.73 3.28
C LEU A 37 -24.92 21.84 3.43
N GLU A 38 -24.32 21.79 4.61
CA GLU A 38 -23.21 20.88 4.91
C GLU A 38 -23.65 19.43 4.79
N TRP A 39 -24.80 19.06 5.39
CA TRP A 39 -25.37 17.71 5.25
C TRP A 39 -25.69 17.35 3.81
N GLN A 40 -26.35 18.24 3.05
CA GLN A 40 -26.64 18.01 1.64
C GLN A 40 -25.35 17.76 0.84
N ARG A 41 -24.32 18.60 1.04
CA ARG A 41 -23.04 18.44 0.35
C ARG A 41 -22.38 17.10 0.69
N ASP A 42 -22.42 16.71 1.96
CA ASP A 42 -21.77 15.48 2.42
C ASP A 42 -22.53 14.25 1.90
N GLU A 43 -23.87 14.27 1.86
CA GLU A 43 -24.70 13.25 1.21
C GLU A 43 -24.40 13.12 -0.30
N TYR A 44 -24.27 14.25 -1.02
CA TYR A 44 -23.89 14.22 -2.43
C TYR A 44 -22.51 13.59 -2.66
N ARG A 45 -21.55 13.88 -1.78
CA ARG A 45 -20.21 13.28 -1.84
C ARG A 45 -20.26 11.78 -1.57
N GLU A 46 -21.04 11.35 -0.58
CA GLU A 46 -21.22 9.94 -0.26
C GLU A 46 -21.88 9.18 -1.41
N MET A 47 -22.95 9.74 -2.00
CA MET A 47 -23.61 9.16 -3.16
C MET A 47 -22.66 9.03 -4.36
N ASN A 48 -21.83 10.05 -4.63
CA ASN A 48 -20.82 9.97 -5.69
C ASN A 48 -19.80 8.85 -5.42
N LYS A 49 -19.38 8.67 -4.16
CA LYS A 49 -18.48 7.59 -3.78
C LYS A 49 -19.12 6.21 -4.01
N LEU A 50 -20.37 6.00 -3.58
CA LEU A 50 -21.09 4.76 -3.83
C LEU A 50 -21.24 4.47 -5.32
N MET A 51 -21.57 5.48 -6.13
CA MET A 51 -21.71 5.31 -7.57
C MET A 51 -20.37 4.95 -8.24
N TYR A 52 -19.28 5.54 -7.77
CA TYR A 52 -17.93 5.19 -8.25
C TYR A 52 -17.53 3.77 -7.86
N GLU A 53 -17.83 3.33 -6.63
CA GLU A 53 -17.60 1.96 -6.17
C GLU A 53 -18.42 0.96 -6.99
N MET A 54 -19.71 1.25 -7.23
CA MET A 54 -20.58 0.43 -8.08
C MET A 54 -20.07 0.34 -9.51
N GLN A 55 -19.66 1.48 -10.11
CA GLN A 55 -19.09 1.51 -11.45
C GLN A 55 -17.81 0.69 -11.52
N THR A 56 -16.96 0.75 -10.49
CA THR A 56 -15.72 -0.02 -10.42
C THR A 56 -16.01 -1.51 -10.34
N ALA A 57 -16.93 -1.92 -9.46
CA ALA A 57 -17.34 -3.32 -9.33
C ALA A 57 -17.97 -3.86 -10.63
N ALA A 58 -18.84 -3.08 -11.26
CA ALA A 58 -19.44 -3.43 -12.55
C ALA A 58 -18.38 -3.55 -13.65
N ARG A 59 -17.38 -2.66 -13.68
CA ARG A 59 -16.28 -2.73 -14.63
C ARG A 59 -15.42 -3.98 -14.40
N ASP A 60 -15.11 -4.31 -13.16
CA ASP A 60 -14.32 -5.49 -12.82
C ASP A 60 -15.07 -6.78 -13.18
N MET A 61 -16.39 -6.80 -13.02
CA MET A 61 -17.26 -7.89 -13.50
C MET A 61 -17.41 -7.95 -15.02
N ASN A 62 -17.10 -6.88 -15.77
CA ASN A 62 -17.10 -6.93 -17.24
C ASN A 62 -15.79 -7.51 -17.81
N TYR A 63 -14.71 -7.53 -17.03
CA TYR A 63 -13.45 -8.09 -17.50
C TYR A 63 -13.45 -9.61 -17.46
N GLU A 64 -13.16 -10.24 -18.61
CA GLU A 64 -13.03 -11.70 -18.76
C GLU A 64 -11.99 -12.29 -17.79
N LYS A 65 -10.92 -11.54 -17.48
CA LYS A 65 -9.88 -11.92 -16.53
C LYS A 65 -10.45 -12.34 -15.16
N THR A 66 -11.53 -11.68 -14.71
CA THR A 66 -12.16 -11.96 -13.41
C THR A 66 -12.75 -13.38 -13.35
N TYR A 67 -13.20 -13.92 -14.49
CA TYR A 67 -13.78 -15.26 -14.58
C TYR A 67 -12.82 -16.31 -15.15
N ALA A 68 -11.74 -15.89 -15.78
CA ALA A 68 -10.73 -16.77 -16.35
C ALA A 68 -9.67 -17.24 -15.33
N SER A 69 -9.87 -16.97 -14.03
CA SER A 69 -8.98 -17.49 -12.97
C SER A 69 -9.01 -19.01 -12.92
N LYS A 70 -7.84 -19.64 -12.86
CA LYS A 70 -7.70 -21.10 -12.81
C LYS A 70 -7.02 -21.50 -11.50
N THR A 71 -7.57 -22.52 -10.85
CA THR A 71 -6.98 -23.11 -9.65
C THR A 71 -6.03 -24.24 -10.03
N THR A 72 -4.95 -24.38 -9.28
CA THR A 72 -3.95 -25.45 -9.44
C THR A 72 -3.85 -26.22 -8.15
N THR A 73 -4.00 -27.53 -8.21
CA THR A 73 -3.78 -28.44 -7.09
C THR A 73 -2.58 -29.32 -7.42
N SER A 74 -1.65 -29.44 -6.46
CA SER A 74 -0.49 -30.32 -6.58
C SER A 74 -0.69 -31.49 -5.62
N SER A 75 -0.33 -32.70 -6.05
CA SER A 75 -0.35 -33.87 -5.16
C SER A 75 0.77 -33.81 -4.11
N ASN A 76 1.80 -32.99 -4.31
CA ASN A 76 2.87 -32.76 -3.33
C ASN A 76 3.41 -31.33 -3.43
N GLU A 77 2.82 -30.43 -2.65
CA GLU A 77 3.10 -29.00 -2.65
C GLU A 77 4.52 -28.65 -2.16
N GLY A 78 5.14 -29.52 -1.34
CA GLY A 78 6.51 -29.34 -0.87
C GLY A 78 7.57 -29.68 -1.93
N ALA A 79 7.21 -30.47 -2.95
CA ALA A 79 8.11 -30.83 -4.03
C ALA A 79 7.91 -29.95 -5.28
N VAL A 80 6.65 -29.66 -5.63
CA VAL A 80 6.31 -28.84 -6.80
C VAL A 80 5.09 -27.98 -6.48
N SER A 81 5.28 -26.66 -6.55
CA SER A 81 4.20 -25.69 -6.61
C SER A 81 4.01 -25.21 -8.05
N ALA A 82 2.77 -24.97 -8.44
CA ALA A 82 2.41 -24.48 -9.75
C ALA A 82 1.43 -23.31 -9.62
N THR A 83 1.57 -22.32 -10.50
CA THR A 83 0.67 -21.17 -10.61
C THR A 83 0.06 -21.17 -12.00
N ALA A 84 -1.27 -21.20 -12.12
CA ALA A 84 -1.94 -21.07 -13.41
C ALA A 84 -2.21 -19.62 -13.77
N PHE A 85 -1.97 -19.30 -15.05
CA PHE A 85 -2.44 -18.06 -15.67
C PHE A 85 -3.78 -18.30 -16.39
N PRO A 86 -4.58 -17.25 -16.64
CA PRO A 86 -5.85 -17.38 -17.37
C PRO A 86 -5.77 -18.07 -18.73
N SER A 87 -4.63 -17.93 -19.42
CA SER A 87 -4.35 -18.56 -20.72
C SER A 87 -3.90 -20.02 -20.65
N THR A 88 -3.72 -20.58 -19.45
CA THR A 88 -3.22 -21.96 -19.27
C THR A 88 -4.28 -22.97 -19.69
N LEU A 89 -3.95 -24.02 -20.43
CA LEU A 89 -4.91 -25.07 -20.77
C LEU A 89 -5.33 -25.85 -19.51
N SER A 90 -6.62 -26.14 -19.35
CA SER A 90 -7.10 -26.96 -18.24
C SER A 90 -6.77 -28.43 -18.50
N GLY A 91 -6.04 -29.08 -17.59
CA GLY A 91 -5.65 -30.49 -17.74
C GLY A 91 -4.83 -31.02 -16.58
N THR A 92 -4.68 -32.34 -16.52
CA THR A 92 -3.86 -33.02 -15.51
C THR A 92 -2.45 -33.22 -16.07
N TYR A 93 -1.46 -32.67 -15.39
CA TYR A 93 -0.05 -32.79 -15.77
C TYR A 93 0.70 -33.71 -14.80
N LYS A 94 1.45 -34.67 -15.32
CA LYS A 94 2.33 -35.54 -14.54
C LYS A 94 3.74 -34.97 -14.57
N VAL A 95 4.23 -34.50 -13.43
CA VAL A 95 5.58 -33.94 -13.29
C VAL A 95 6.42 -34.91 -12.45
N LYS A 96 7.61 -35.25 -12.95
CA LYS A 96 8.62 -36.03 -12.23
C LYS A 96 9.87 -35.18 -12.05
N VAL A 97 10.33 -35.03 -10.82
CA VAL A 97 11.54 -34.27 -10.50
C VAL A 97 12.71 -35.24 -10.37
N ASP A 98 13.60 -35.26 -11.35
CA ASP A 98 14.78 -36.13 -11.31
C ASP A 98 15.98 -35.45 -10.63
N ARG A 99 16.21 -34.14 -10.86
CA ARG A 99 17.30 -33.38 -10.24
C ARG A 99 16.95 -31.90 -10.15
N LEU A 100 17.28 -31.27 -9.03
CA LEU A 100 17.16 -29.82 -8.84
C LEU A 100 18.27 -29.08 -9.59
N ALA A 101 17.94 -27.93 -10.17
CA ALA A 101 18.92 -27.03 -10.74
C ALA A 101 19.79 -26.44 -9.63
N SER A 102 21.11 -26.51 -9.78
CA SER A 102 22.07 -25.84 -8.92
C SER A 102 22.79 -24.74 -9.69
N ALA A 103 23.12 -23.64 -9.00
CA ALA A 103 23.94 -22.59 -9.58
C ALA A 103 25.34 -23.12 -9.89
N ALA A 104 25.89 -22.74 -11.05
CA ALA A 104 27.26 -23.08 -11.39
C ALA A 104 28.23 -22.27 -10.52
N VAL A 105 28.95 -22.94 -9.63
CA VAL A 105 30.02 -22.32 -8.84
C VAL A 105 31.35 -22.69 -9.49
N ARG A 106 32.08 -21.68 -9.97
CA ARG A 106 33.47 -21.85 -10.44
C ARG A 106 34.40 -21.48 -9.30
N VAL A 107 35.13 -22.48 -8.80
CA VAL A 107 36.24 -22.28 -7.86
C VAL A 107 37.54 -22.60 -8.57
N SER A 108 38.56 -21.78 -8.35
CA SER A 108 39.92 -22.07 -8.81
C SER A 108 40.40 -23.35 -8.12
N GLN A 109 40.77 -24.35 -8.91
CA GLN A 109 41.33 -25.62 -8.39
C GLN A 109 42.75 -25.44 -7.86
N ASP A 110 43.45 -24.43 -8.38
CA ASP A 110 44.80 -24.06 -7.97
C ASP A 110 44.80 -22.89 -6.99
N THR A 111 45.84 -22.85 -6.16
CA THR A 111 46.12 -21.68 -5.32
C THR A 111 46.30 -20.45 -6.21
N VAL A 112 45.39 -19.50 -6.02
CA VAL A 112 45.39 -18.22 -6.74
C VAL A 112 46.60 -17.37 -6.32
N SER A 113 47.13 -17.62 -5.12
CA SER A 113 48.33 -16.96 -4.60
C SER A 113 49.63 -17.62 -5.08
N ALA A 114 50.63 -16.80 -5.38
CA ALA A 114 52.00 -17.25 -5.59
C ALA A 114 52.57 -17.94 -4.33
N VAL A 115 53.52 -18.87 -4.52
CA VAL A 115 54.11 -19.64 -3.40
C VAL A 115 54.73 -18.68 -2.38
N GLY A 116 54.25 -18.73 -1.14
CA GLY A 116 54.76 -17.92 -0.03
C GLY A 116 54.13 -16.53 0.13
N GLN A 117 53.18 -16.13 -0.73
CA GLN A 117 52.45 -14.86 -0.61
C GLN A 117 50.98 -15.09 -0.24
N LYS A 118 50.45 -14.29 0.70
CA LYS A 118 49.02 -14.31 1.06
C LYS A 118 48.32 -13.12 0.41
N ILE A 119 47.17 -13.38 -0.21
CA ILE A 119 46.27 -12.34 -0.71
C ILE A 119 45.51 -11.78 0.49
N ASP A 120 45.68 -10.50 0.77
CA ASP A 120 45.15 -9.81 1.94
C ASP A 120 43.91 -9.00 1.54
N SER A 121 42.72 -9.42 1.95
CA SER A 121 41.45 -8.77 1.56
C SER A 121 41.29 -7.32 2.02
N SER A 122 42.19 -6.80 2.87
CA SER A 122 42.14 -5.44 3.41
C SER A 122 42.93 -4.39 2.62
N LYS A 123 43.82 -4.82 1.70
CA LYS A 123 44.66 -3.91 0.90
C LYS A 123 44.03 -3.55 -0.44
N ALA A 124 44.49 -2.46 -1.06
CA ALA A 124 44.03 -2.10 -2.40
C ALA A 124 44.36 -3.22 -3.40
N PHE A 125 43.39 -3.54 -4.27
CA PHE A 125 43.55 -4.60 -5.29
C PHE A 125 44.80 -4.40 -6.15
N LYS A 126 45.13 -3.14 -6.46
CA LYS A 126 46.32 -2.75 -7.24
C LYS A 126 47.63 -3.26 -6.63
N ASP A 127 47.73 -3.28 -5.31
CA ASP A 127 48.95 -3.68 -4.59
C ASP A 127 49.07 -5.21 -4.46
N GLN A 128 48.05 -5.95 -4.90
CA GLN A 128 47.98 -7.40 -4.80
C GLN A 128 48.22 -8.11 -6.14
N LEU A 129 48.39 -7.37 -7.25
CA LEU A 129 48.61 -7.96 -8.59
C LEU A 129 49.83 -8.90 -8.62
N THR A 130 50.86 -8.62 -7.82
CA THR A 130 52.09 -9.43 -7.73
C THR A 130 51.94 -10.66 -6.85
N SER A 131 50.88 -10.73 -6.04
CA SER A 131 50.60 -11.85 -5.14
C SER A 131 49.85 -12.99 -5.84
N PHE A 132 49.36 -12.78 -7.07
CA PHE A 132 48.72 -13.79 -7.89
C PHE A 132 49.75 -14.67 -8.61
N LYS A 133 49.50 -15.98 -8.67
CA LYS A 133 50.39 -16.97 -9.33
C LYS A 133 50.50 -16.74 -10.85
N THR A 134 49.43 -16.27 -11.47
CA THR A 134 49.37 -15.87 -12.88
C THR A 134 48.72 -14.49 -12.92
N ALA A 135 49.27 -13.56 -13.71
CA ALA A 135 48.67 -12.23 -13.84
C ALA A 135 47.23 -12.36 -14.36
N PRO A 136 46.24 -11.71 -13.71
CA PRO A 136 44.87 -11.73 -14.21
C PRO A 136 44.81 -11.05 -15.58
N ASP A 137 44.37 -11.79 -16.60
CA ASP A 137 44.12 -11.27 -17.94
C ASP A 137 42.73 -10.59 -17.97
N PHE A 138 42.71 -9.30 -18.26
CA PHE A 138 41.48 -8.50 -18.37
C PHE A 138 41.10 -8.24 -19.85
N SER A 139 41.77 -8.88 -20.82
CA SER A 139 41.57 -8.59 -22.25
C SER A 139 40.32 -9.21 -22.87
N VAL A 140 39.53 -9.97 -22.11
CA VAL A 140 38.25 -10.54 -22.58
C VAL A 140 37.10 -10.12 -21.68
N GLY A 141 36.48 -9.02 -22.10
CA GLY A 141 35.18 -8.54 -21.62
C GLY A 141 34.24 -8.28 -22.80
N LEU A 142 33.84 -9.35 -23.49
CA LEU A 142 32.55 -9.61 -24.15
C LEU A 142 32.59 -11.00 -24.79
#